data_AF-A0A318ZIM3-F1
#
_entry.id   AF-A0A318ZIM3-F1
#
_cell.length_a   1.000
_cell.length_b   1.000
_cell.length_c   1.000
_cell.angle_alpha   90.00
_cell.angle_beta   90.00
_cell.angle_gamma   90.00
#
_symmetry.space_group_name_H-M   'P 1'
#
loop_
_entity.id
_entity.type
_entity.pdbx_description
1 polymer ?
#
loop_
_entity_poly.entity_id
_entity_poly.type
_entity_poly.pdbx_seq_one_letter_code
_entity_poly.pdbx_strand_id
1 'polypeptide(L)'
;MAQSTLKAREPAASANKVPTLHTLHNVKRSVSYSPAQDGGHTASRTESNRGCDHMVKSALTELLNDDGVKSNARGSRSVQNMLMENERKRKSQRRQSLVEHGQVRAKNAV
;
A
#
# COMPACT_ATOMS: atom_id res chain seq x y z
N MET A 1 21.42 -51.89 41.96
CA MET A 1 20.10 -51.35 42.33
C MET A 1 20.20 -49.83 42.24
N ALA A 2 19.66 -49.24 41.17
CA ALA A 2 18.53 -48.28 41.18
C ALA A 2 18.83 -46.99 42.00
N GLN A 3 18.67 -45.76 41.50
CA GLN A 3 17.46 -45.22 40.88
C GLN A 3 17.81 -43.99 40.01
N SER A 4 17.31 -43.97 38.77
CA SER A 4 17.31 -42.81 37.88
C SER A 4 16.13 -41.89 38.24
N THR A 5 16.42 -40.64 38.58
CA THR A 5 15.39 -39.64 38.91
C THR A 5 14.69 -39.16 37.64
N LEU A 6 13.46 -39.64 37.44
CA LEU A 6 12.59 -39.19 36.36
C LEU A 6 12.18 -37.73 36.63
N LYS A 7 12.71 -36.82 35.82
CA LYS A 7 12.31 -35.41 35.81
C LYS A 7 10.85 -35.33 35.32
N ALA A 8 9.93 -34.95 36.22
CA ALA A 8 8.53 -34.79 35.89
C ALA A 8 8.37 -33.78 34.75
N ARG A 9 7.62 -34.17 33.71
CA ARG A 9 7.28 -33.32 32.57
C ARG A 9 6.18 -32.35 33.01
N GLU A 10 6.52 -31.08 33.08
CA GLU A 10 5.55 -30.00 33.34
C GLU A 10 4.42 -30.04 32.29
N PRO A 11 3.15 -29.91 32.69
CA PRO A 11 2.03 -29.82 31.75
C PRO A 11 2.17 -28.55 30.90
N ALA A 12 1.88 -28.68 29.60
CA ALA A 12 1.96 -27.55 28.66
C ALA A 12 0.97 -26.44 29.07
N ALA A 13 1.43 -25.19 29.03
CA ALA A 13 0.63 -24.02 29.37
C ALA A 13 -0.63 -23.94 28.50
N SER A 14 -1.80 -23.93 29.13
CA SER A 14 -3.10 -23.84 28.45
C SER A 14 -3.31 -22.47 27.81
N ALA A 15 -3.60 -22.45 26.51
CA ALA A 15 -3.89 -21.23 25.74
C ALA A 15 -5.31 -20.67 25.97
N ASN A 16 -6.08 -21.19 26.93
CA ASN A 16 -7.47 -20.78 27.17
C ASN A 16 -7.64 -19.50 27.99
N LYS A 17 -6.56 -18.77 28.28
CA LYS A 17 -6.57 -17.52 29.08
C LYS A 17 -6.31 -16.31 28.17
N VAL A 18 -7.08 -16.18 27.09
CA VAL A 18 -7.06 -14.95 26.27
C VAL A 18 -7.85 -13.88 27.01
N PRO A 19 -7.29 -12.69 27.31
CA PRO A 19 -8.05 -11.59 27.90
C PRO A 19 -9.16 -11.16 26.93
N THR A 20 -10.41 -11.41 27.29
CA THR A 20 -11.58 -10.86 26.59
C THR A 20 -11.71 -9.39 26.96
N LEU A 21 -11.57 -8.50 25.96
CA LEU A 21 -11.80 -7.07 26.14
C LEU A 21 -13.30 -6.82 26.34
N HIS A 22 -13.74 -6.68 27.59
CA HIS A 22 -15.16 -6.50 27.92
C HIS A 22 -15.70 -5.08 27.65
N THR A 23 -14.84 -4.13 27.29
CA THR A 23 -15.27 -2.74 27.05
C THR A 23 -14.52 -2.14 25.87
N LEU A 24 -15.24 -1.86 24.78
CA LEU A 24 -14.75 -1.03 23.69
C LEU A 24 -14.89 0.44 24.11
N HIS A 25 -13.83 1.03 24.66
CA HIS A 25 -13.78 2.48 24.81
C HIS A 25 -13.79 3.12 23.41
N ASN A 26 -14.82 3.90 23.11
CA ASN A 26 -14.87 4.70 21.89
C ASN A 26 -13.74 5.76 21.96
N VAL A 27 -12.63 5.48 21.29
CA VAL A 27 -11.52 6.42 21.16
C VAL A 27 -11.99 7.55 20.23
N LYS A 28 -12.60 8.58 20.82
CA LYS A 28 -12.91 9.83 20.12
C LYS A 28 -11.60 10.55 19.84
N ARG A 29 -11.18 10.56 18.58
CA ARG A 29 -10.05 11.39 18.11
C ARG A 29 -10.56 12.82 17.96
N SER A 30 -9.99 13.75 18.72
CA SER A 30 -10.24 15.18 18.54
C SER A 30 -9.62 15.63 17.22
N VAL A 31 -10.42 16.25 16.36
CA VAL A 31 -9.95 16.83 15.09
C VAL A 31 -10.02 18.34 15.25
N SER A 32 -8.87 19.01 15.29
CA SER A 32 -8.80 20.47 15.25
C SER A 32 -8.58 20.91 13.81
N TYR A 33 -9.65 21.29 13.12
CA TYR A 33 -9.57 21.99 11.83
C TYR A 33 -10.24 23.36 11.97
N SER A 34 -9.46 24.43 11.77
CA SER A 34 -9.96 25.79 11.61
C SER A 34 -9.78 26.17 10.14
N PRO A 35 -10.86 26.26 9.33
CA PRO A 35 -10.75 26.75 7.97
C PRO A 35 -10.49 28.25 8.01
N ALA A 36 -9.34 28.68 7.48
CA ALA A 36 -9.15 30.07 7.12
C ALA A 36 -10.15 30.42 6.02
N GLN A 37 -11.20 31.17 6.38
CA GLN A 37 -11.96 31.96 5.42
C GLN A 37 -11.15 33.21 5.16
N ASP A 38 -10.43 33.26 4.04
CA ASP A 38 -10.30 34.53 3.32
C ASP A 38 -10.15 34.25 1.83
N GLY A 39 -10.82 35.10 1.05
CA GLY A 39 -11.11 34.91 -0.36
C GLY A 39 -9.95 35.27 -1.29
N GLY A 40 -10.13 34.83 -2.53
CA GLY A 40 -9.35 35.30 -3.68
C GLY A 40 -8.32 34.29 -4.20
N HIS A 41 -8.41 34.00 -5.50
CA HIS A 41 -7.46 33.27 -6.35
C HIS A 41 -7.66 31.74 -6.48
N THR A 42 -8.84 31.33 -6.96
CA THR A 42 -9.09 30.00 -7.57
C THR A 42 -8.70 29.92 -9.06
N ALA A 43 -7.62 30.59 -9.49
CA ALA A 43 -7.19 30.57 -10.90
C ALA A 43 -6.05 29.59 -11.21
N SER A 44 -5.28 29.14 -10.21
CA SER A 44 -4.05 28.33 -10.46
C SER A 44 -4.28 26.82 -10.44
N ARG A 45 -5.30 26.33 -9.69
CA ARG A 45 -5.51 24.89 -9.50
C ARG A 45 -6.19 24.19 -10.69
N THR A 46 -6.90 24.94 -11.52
CA THR A 46 -7.63 24.45 -12.69
C THR A 46 -6.71 24.21 -13.89
N GLU A 47 -5.70 25.04 -14.10
CA GLU A 47 -4.73 24.92 -15.20
C GLU A 47 -3.85 23.67 -15.06
N SER A 48 -3.36 23.38 -13.85
CA SER A 48 -2.57 22.18 -13.55
C SER A 48 -3.37 20.89 -13.75
N ASN A 49 -4.67 20.91 -13.44
CA ASN A 49 -5.55 19.76 -13.62
C ASN A 49 -5.82 19.48 -15.11
N ARG A 50 -6.01 20.52 -15.93
CA ARG A 50 -6.17 20.39 -17.39
C ARG A 50 -4.97 19.72 -18.04
N GLY A 51 -3.74 20.13 -17.69
CA GLY A 51 -2.52 19.51 -18.20
C GLY A 51 -2.39 18.02 -17.83
N CYS A 52 -2.75 17.68 -16.59
CA CYS A 52 -2.80 16.28 -16.13
C CYS A 52 -3.83 15.46 -16.92
N ASP A 53 -5.04 16.00 -17.10
CA ASP A 53 -6.12 15.34 -17.85
C ASP A 53 -5.73 15.08 -19.30
N HIS A 54 -5.01 16.02 -19.95
CA HIS A 54 -4.51 15.83 -21.31
C HIS A 54 -3.46 14.72 -21.40
N MET A 55 -2.54 14.64 -20.44
CA MET A 55 -1.54 13.55 -20.40
C MET A 55 -2.18 12.19 -20.14
N VAL A 56 -3.18 12.13 -19.25
CA VAL A 56 -3.92 10.89 -18.99
C VAL A 56 -4.69 10.47 -20.24
N LYS A 57 -5.37 11.40 -20.90
CA LYS A 57 -6.09 11.15 -22.15
C LYS A 57 -5.16 10.68 -23.26
N SER A 58 -4.00 11.31 -23.45
CA SER A 58 -3.04 10.91 -24.49
C SER A 58 -2.50 9.51 -24.24
N ALA A 59 -2.07 9.22 -23.00
CA ALA A 59 -1.54 7.91 -22.64
C ALA A 59 -2.58 6.79 -22.81
N LEU A 60 -3.84 7.02 -22.40
CA LEU A 60 -4.92 6.06 -22.59
C LEU A 60 -5.28 5.89 -24.07
N THR A 61 -5.24 6.96 -24.84
CA THR A 61 -5.51 6.92 -26.28
C THR A 61 -4.44 6.13 -27.02
N GLU A 62 -3.16 6.32 -26.68
CA GLU A 62 -2.05 5.54 -27.22
C GLU A 62 -2.20 4.05 -26.86
N LEU A 63 -2.51 3.75 -25.60
CA LEU A 63 -2.73 2.38 -25.12
C LEU A 63 -3.89 1.66 -25.83
N LEU A 64 -5.01 2.36 -26.05
CA LEU A 64 -6.16 1.80 -26.77
C LEU A 64 -5.93 1.72 -28.28
N ASN A 65 -5.02 2.53 -28.81
CA ASN A 65 -4.64 2.51 -30.21
C ASN A 65 -3.51 1.53 -30.54
N ASP A 66 -2.92 0.89 -29.53
CA ASP A 66 -1.93 -0.16 -29.73
C ASP A 66 -2.52 -1.32 -30.54
N ASP A 67 -1.84 -1.74 -31.61
CA ASP A 67 -2.33 -2.79 -32.49
C ASP A 67 -2.50 -4.12 -31.75
N GLY A 68 -1.70 -4.41 -30.71
CA GLY A 68 -1.85 -5.58 -29.85
C GLY A 68 -3.08 -5.54 -28.94
N VAL A 69 -3.68 -4.36 -28.75
CA VAL A 69 -4.97 -4.19 -28.06
C VAL A 69 -6.13 -4.19 -29.06
N LYS A 70 -6.00 -3.50 -30.20
CA LYS A 70 -7.06 -3.39 -31.22
C LYS A 70 -7.32 -4.68 -31.98
N SER A 71 -6.25 -5.38 -32.36
CA SER A 71 -6.34 -6.63 -33.14
C SER A 71 -6.70 -7.84 -32.27
N ASN A 72 -6.63 -7.69 -30.95
CA ASN A 72 -6.93 -8.77 -30.01
C ASN A 72 -8.43 -8.85 -29.75
N ALA A 73 -9.03 -10.01 -30.05
CA ALA A 73 -10.43 -10.30 -29.73
C ALA A 73 -10.78 -10.16 -28.24
N ARG A 74 -9.77 -10.11 -27.35
CA ARG A 74 -9.86 -9.82 -25.91
C ARG A 74 -9.14 -8.53 -25.52
N GLY A 75 -9.16 -7.50 -26.38
CA GLY A 75 -8.46 -6.23 -26.16
C GLY A 75 -8.67 -5.61 -24.77
N SER A 76 -9.88 -5.67 -24.22
CA SER A 76 -10.18 -5.20 -22.85
C SER A 76 -9.39 -5.95 -21.77
N ARG A 77 -9.22 -7.27 -21.91
CA ARG A 77 -8.42 -8.08 -20.98
C ARG A 77 -6.92 -7.82 -21.14
N SER A 78 -6.47 -7.53 -22.36
CA SER A 78 -5.08 -7.14 -22.65
C SER A 78 -4.71 -5.85 -21.90
N VAL A 79 -5.53 -4.80 -22.05
CA VAL A 79 -5.38 -3.52 -21.33
C VAL A 79 -5.39 -3.73 -19.82
N GLN A 80 -6.35 -4.50 -19.31
CA GLN A 80 -6.45 -4.79 -17.87
C GLN A 80 -5.17 -5.47 -17.34
N ASN A 81 -4.64 -6.46 -18.06
CA ASN A 81 -3.42 -7.16 -17.66
C ASN A 81 -2.22 -6.22 -17.63
N MET A 82 -2.08 -5.36 -18.64
CA MET A 82 -1.00 -4.38 -18.71
C MET A 82 -1.05 -3.38 -17.55
N LEU A 83 -2.25 -2.89 -17.21
CA LEU A 83 -2.46 -1.99 -16.07
C LEU A 83 -2.09 -2.67 -14.74
N MET A 84 -2.52 -3.92 -14.53
CA MET A 84 -2.15 -4.70 -13.35
C MET A 84 -0.65 -4.96 -13.26
N GLU A 85 0.01 -5.26 -14.37
CA GLU A 85 1.46 -5.45 -14.40
C GLU A 85 2.21 -4.17 -14.02
N ASN A 86 1.79 -3.03 -14.55
CA ASN A 86 2.37 -1.73 -14.20
C ASN A 86 2.22 -1.43 -12.71
N GLU A 87 1.06 -1.73 -12.12
CA GLU A 87 0.84 -1.60 -10.67
C GLU A 87 1.78 -2.51 -9.87
N ARG A 88 1.90 -3.78 -10.28
CA ARG A 88 2.83 -4.74 -9.64
C ARG A 88 4.28 -4.26 -9.72
N LYS A 89 4.70 -3.74 -10.88
CA LYS A 89 6.04 -3.18 -11.09
C LYS A 89 6.29 -2.00 -10.15
N ARG A 90 5.36 -1.04 -10.07
CA ARG A 90 5.45 0.10 -9.14
C ARG A 90 5.52 -0.33 -7.67
N LYS A 91 4.70 -1.30 -7.28
CA LYS A 91 4.75 -1.89 -5.94
C LYS A 91 6.13 -2.51 -5.66
N SER A 92 6.68 -3.26 -6.61
CA SER A 92 8.01 -3.88 -6.46
C SER A 92 9.14 -2.86 -6.40
N GLN A 93 9.13 -1.83 -7.24
CA GLN A 93 10.09 -0.72 -7.18
C GLN A 93 10.05 -0.01 -5.81
N ARG A 94 8.85 0.23 -5.27
CA ARG A 94 8.72 0.81 -3.92
C ARG A 94 9.37 -0.08 -2.86
N ARG A 95 9.12 -1.39 -2.90
CA ARG A 95 9.77 -2.33 -1.96
C ARG A 95 11.29 -2.31 -2.11
N GLN A 96 11.80 -2.31 -3.35
CA GLN A 96 13.25 -2.27 -3.62
C GLN A 96 13.89 -0.98 -3.09
N SER A 97 13.30 0.18 -3.37
CA SER A 97 13.79 1.47 -2.84
C SER A 97 13.83 1.49 -1.31
N LEU A 98 12.82 0.92 -0.63
CA LEU A 98 12.84 0.80 0.83
C LEU A 98 13.95 -0.12 1.35
N VAL A 99 14.21 -1.23 0.66
CA VAL A 99 15.29 -2.17 1.00
C VAL A 99 16.65 -1.50 0.81
N GLU A 100 16.84 -0.78 -0.30
CA GLU A 100 18.07 -0.03 -0.59
C GLU A 100 18.31 1.08 0.44
N HIS A 101 17.30 1.88 0.79
CA HIS A 101 17.41 2.88 1.85
C HIS A 101 17.66 2.27 3.23
N GLY A 102 17.08 1.10 3.53
CA GLY A 102 17.35 0.36 4.76
C GLY A 102 18.79 -0.15 4.84
N GLN A 103 19.34 -0.66 3.72
CA GLN A 103 20.73 -1.11 3.64
C GLN A 103 21.74 0.04 3.73
N VAL A 104 21.45 1.20 3.13
CA VAL A 104 22.30 2.39 3.24
C VAL A 104 22.34 2.92 4.68
N ARG A 105 21.20 2.94 5.39
CA ARG A 105 21.19 3.31 6.82
C ARG A 105 21.96 2.32 7.70
N ALA A 106 21.90 1.03 7.41
CA ALA A 106 22.63 0.02 8.18
C ALA A 106 24.15 0.09 7.97
N LYS A 107 24.62 0.49 6.78
CA LYS A 107 26.05 0.64 6.47
C LYS A 107 26.67 1.92 7.03
N ASN A 108 25.88 2.97 7.23
CA ASN A 108 26.33 4.23 7.83
C ASN A 108 26.18 4.26 9.37
N ALA A 109 25.69 3.18 9.98
CA ALA A 109 25.52 3.05 11.43
C ALA A 109 26.65 2.24 12.10
N VAL A 110 27.74 1.98 11.36
CA VAL A 110 28.99 1.37 11.81
C VAL A 110 30.11 2.36 11.53
#